data_AF-X1V286-F1
#
_entry.id   AF-X1V286-F1
#
_cell.length_a   1.000
_cell.length_b   1.000
_cell.length_c   1.000
_cell.angle_alpha   90.00
_cell.angle_beta   90.00
_cell.angle_gamma   90.00
#
_symmetry.space_group_name_H-M   'P 1'
#
loop_
_entity.id
_entity.type
_entity.pdbx_description
1 polymer ?
#
loop_
_entity_poly.entity_id
_entity_poly.type
_entity_poly.pdbx_seq_one_letter_code
_entity_poly.pdbx_strand_id
1 'polypeptide(L)'
;GPDQKQTDLAIKVLQHLPKKVDFPLALAAFLAAVDTDSAMQLFKLLKPSNAHKKHLKFLLTNRNILLNADISLAKFKLLLAEPYFHDLYAYQWAIQKAQDKTTTPLAAIKKRALTLKGKQLKPKPLLTGHDIIALGVRPGPMVGLAAEEMYIAQLSEQLHTAEDARKWVKWWLEKHEQLEQ
;
A
#
# COMPACT_ATOMS: atom_id res chain seq x y z
N GLY A 1 -17.70 -19.42 -14.65
CA GLY A 1 -17.52 -18.12 -15.33
C GLY A 1 -18.02 -17.02 -14.42
N PRO A 2 -17.69 -15.74 -14.68
CA PRO A 2 -18.24 -14.64 -13.90
C PRO A 2 -19.78 -14.61 -14.02
N ASP A 3 -20.46 -14.35 -12.90
CA ASP A 3 -21.92 -14.16 -12.88
C ASP A 3 -22.30 -12.86 -13.63
N GLN A 4 -23.52 -12.75 -14.12
CA GLN A 4 -23.99 -11.59 -14.92
C GLN A 4 -23.79 -10.27 -14.18
N LYS A 5 -24.03 -10.26 -12.86
CA LYS A 5 -23.78 -9.10 -11.99
C LYS A 5 -22.31 -8.68 -11.94
N GLN A 6 -21.38 -9.62 -11.99
CA GLN A 6 -19.94 -9.33 -11.97
C GLN A 6 -19.50 -8.70 -13.29
N THR A 7 -20.05 -9.18 -14.39
CA THR A 7 -19.79 -8.65 -15.74
C THR A 7 -20.35 -7.24 -15.89
N ASP A 8 -21.57 -7.00 -15.40
CA ASP A 8 -22.20 -5.67 -15.42
C ASP A 8 -21.38 -4.65 -14.61
N LEU A 9 -20.90 -5.05 -13.42
CA LEU A 9 -20.04 -4.19 -12.62
C LEU A 9 -18.72 -3.88 -13.34
N ALA A 10 -18.06 -4.90 -13.92
CA ALA A 10 -16.82 -4.72 -14.65
C ALA A 10 -16.96 -3.70 -15.80
N ILE A 11 -18.03 -3.80 -16.58
CA ILE A 11 -18.34 -2.87 -17.67
C ILE A 11 -18.54 -1.45 -17.12
N LYS A 12 -19.33 -1.29 -16.06
CA LYS A 12 -19.56 0.03 -15.44
C LYS A 12 -18.27 0.64 -14.91
N VAL A 13 -17.39 -0.13 -14.26
CA VAL A 13 -16.10 0.37 -13.75
C VAL A 13 -15.22 0.84 -14.91
N LEU A 14 -15.13 0.06 -16.00
CA LEU A 14 -14.40 0.45 -17.20
C LEU A 14 -14.90 1.76 -17.81
N GLN A 15 -16.22 1.98 -17.84
CA GLN A 15 -16.82 3.21 -18.37
C GLN A 15 -16.46 4.47 -17.57
N HIS A 16 -16.15 4.32 -16.28
CA HIS A 16 -15.74 5.42 -15.41
C HIS A 16 -14.21 5.63 -15.36
N LEU A 17 -13.41 4.79 -16.02
CA LEU A 17 -11.98 5.05 -16.14
C LEU A 17 -11.68 6.23 -17.09
N PRO A 18 -10.49 6.86 -16.96
CA PRO A 18 -10.02 7.82 -17.94
C PRO A 18 -10.01 7.27 -19.37
N LYS A 19 -10.18 8.12 -20.39
CA LYS A 19 -10.16 7.69 -21.80
C LYS A 19 -8.86 7.00 -22.23
N LYS A 20 -7.74 7.40 -21.61
CA LYS A 20 -6.43 6.78 -21.81
C LYS A 20 -6.03 6.12 -20.51
N VAL A 21 -6.00 4.80 -20.52
CA VAL A 21 -5.52 3.98 -19.40
C VAL A 21 -4.52 2.97 -19.90
N ASP A 22 -3.60 2.59 -19.03
CA ASP A 22 -2.70 1.50 -19.32
C ASP A 22 -3.40 0.14 -19.18
N PHE A 23 -2.74 -0.90 -19.68
CA PHE A 23 -3.32 -2.23 -19.69
C PHE A 23 -3.60 -2.80 -18.29
N PRO A 24 -2.68 -2.70 -17.30
CA PRO A 24 -2.96 -3.14 -15.93
C PRO A 24 -4.16 -2.44 -15.27
N LEU A 25 -4.34 -1.13 -15.45
CA LEU A 25 -5.49 -0.41 -14.88
C LEU A 25 -6.81 -0.85 -15.52
N ALA A 26 -6.84 -0.97 -16.85
CA ALA A 26 -8.02 -1.48 -17.56
C ALA A 26 -8.39 -2.89 -17.10
N LEU A 27 -7.39 -3.75 -16.94
CA LEU A 27 -7.61 -5.12 -16.47
C LEU A 27 -8.04 -5.16 -15.00
N ALA A 28 -7.51 -4.31 -14.13
CA ALA A 28 -7.96 -4.19 -12.74
C ALA A 28 -9.44 -3.76 -12.66
N ALA A 29 -9.87 -2.84 -13.51
CA ALA A 29 -11.27 -2.44 -13.65
C ALA A 29 -12.15 -3.58 -14.17
N PHE A 30 -11.70 -4.31 -15.19
CA PHE A 30 -12.42 -5.49 -15.68
C PHE A 30 -12.56 -6.57 -14.60
N LEU A 31 -11.53 -6.75 -13.76
CA LEU A 31 -11.52 -7.74 -12.67
C LEU A 31 -12.00 -7.16 -11.33
N ALA A 32 -12.69 -6.01 -11.32
CA ALA A 32 -13.07 -5.33 -10.09
C ALA A 32 -13.93 -6.18 -9.15
N ALA A 33 -14.75 -7.08 -9.70
CA ALA A 33 -15.63 -7.98 -8.96
C ALA A 33 -14.96 -9.32 -8.56
N VAL A 34 -13.73 -9.58 -9.00
CA VAL A 34 -13.01 -10.83 -8.79
C VAL A 34 -12.01 -10.67 -7.64
N ASP A 35 -11.86 -11.67 -6.78
CA ASP A 35 -10.85 -11.63 -5.73
C ASP A 35 -9.42 -11.56 -6.32
N THR A 36 -8.47 -11.10 -5.52
CA THR A 36 -7.12 -10.81 -6.00
C THR A 36 -6.39 -12.07 -6.47
N ASP A 37 -6.57 -13.20 -5.81
CA ASP A 37 -5.83 -14.42 -6.14
C ASP A 37 -6.34 -15.04 -7.44
N SER A 38 -7.66 -15.14 -7.60
CA SER A 38 -8.28 -15.58 -8.86
C SER A 38 -7.93 -14.66 -10.03
N ALA A 39 -7.99 -13.34 -9.84
CA ALA A 39 -7.61 -12.37 -10.84
C ALA A 39 -6.13 -12.54 -11.27
N MET A 40 -5.24 -12.76 -10.31
CA MET A 40 -3.82 -12.98 -10.60
C MET A 40 -3.55 -14.34 -11.28
N GLN A 41 -4.34 -15.37 -11.00
CA GLN A 41 -4.26 -16.65 -11.72
C GLN A 41 -4.68 -16.51 -13.18
N LEU A 42 -5.80 -15.84 -13.44
CA LEU A 42 -6.25 -15.52 -14.80
C LEU A 42 -5.19 -14.72 -15.56
N PHE A 43 -4.59 -13.74 -14.89
CA PHE A 43 -3.56 -12.90 -15.50
C PHE A 43 -2.31 -13.67 -15.90
N LYS A 44 -1.91 -14.71 -15.16
CA LYS A 44 -0.75 -15.55 -15.50
C LYS A 44 -0.89 -16.21 -16.87
N LEU A 45 -2.11 -16.54 -17.29
CA LEU A 45 -2.37 -17.17 -18.60
C LEU A 45 -1.99 -16.26 -19.77
N LEU A 46 -2.00 -14.95 -19.56
CA LEU A 46 -1.67 -13.94 -20.57
C LEU A 46 -0.16 -13.70 -20.73
N LYS A 47 0.70 -14.48 -20.06
CA LYS A 47 2.17 -14.35 -20.07
C LYS A 47 2.66 -12.90 -19.85
N PRO A 48 2.28 -12.26 -18.73
CA PRO A 48 2.53 -10.83 -18.54
C PRO A 48 3.98 -10.51 -18.21
N SER A 49 4.38 -9.27 -18.51
CA SER A 49 5.65 -8.73 -18.02
C SER A 49 5.67 -8.63 -16.50
N ASN A 50 6.86 -8.69 -15.90
CA ASN A 50 7.04 -8.49 -14.46
C ASN A 50 6.51 -7.13 -13.99
N ALA A 51 6.63 -6.09 -14.83
CA ALA A 51 6.10 -4.76 -14.54
C ALA A 51 4.57 -4.78 -14.45
N HIS A 52 3.87 -5.34 -15.45
CA HIS A 52 2.41 -5.44 -15.43
C HIS A 52 1.91 -6.29 -14.25
N LYS A 53 2.61 -7.38 -13.91
CA LYS A 53 2.27 -8.21 -12.75
C LYS A 53 2.35 -7.44 -11.44
N LYS A 54 3.40 -6.64 -11.26
CA LYS A 54 3.54 -5.78 -10.07
C LYS A 54 2.43 -4.71 -10.03
N HIS A 55 2.17 -4.05 -11.15
CA HIS A 55 1.14 -3.03 -11.25
C HIS A 55 -0.25 -3.60 -10.93
N LEU A 56 -0.68 -4.64 -11.64
CA LEU A 56 -1.99 -5.25 -11.43
C LEU A 56 -2.16 -5.76 -9.99
N LYS A 57 -1.16 -6.46 -9.46
CA LYS A 57 -1.19 -6.95 -8.07
C LYS A 57 -1.35 -5.78 -7.09
N PHE A 58 -0.62 -4.69 -7.30
CA PHE A 58 -0.73 -3.50 -6.45
C PHE A 58 -2.15 -2.93 -6.45
N LEU A 59 -2.78 -2.76 -7.62
CA LEU A 59 -4.15 -2.24 -7.72
C LEU A 59 -5.16 -3.14 -7.01
N LEU A 60 -5.10 -4.46 -7.26
CA LEU A 60 -6.05 -5.42 -6.71
C LEU A 60 -5.89 -5.61 -5.20
N THR A 61 -4.66 -5.67 -4.70
CA THR A 61 -4.37 -5.84 -3.25
C THR A 61 -4.77 -4.60 -2.45
N ASN A 62 -4.65 -3.40 -3.01
CA ASN A 62 -4.94 -2.16 -2.29
C ASN A 62 -6.37 -1.63 -2.54
N ARG A 63 -7.27 -2.47 -3.06
CA ARG A 63 -8.69 -2.13 -3.20
C ARG A 63 -9.28 -1.66 -1.88
N ASN A 64 -10.13 -0.65 -1.94
CA ASN A 64 -10.82 0.00 -0.83
C ASN A 64 -9.93 0.66 0.22
N ILE A 65 -8.59 0.53 0.15
CA ILE A 65 -7.70 1.12 1.15
C ILE A 65 -7.83 2.64 1.21
N LEU A 66 -8.11 3.29 0.08
CA LEU A 66 -8.31 4.73 -0.03
C LEU A 66 -9.69 5.20 0.49
N LEU A 67 -10.58 4.27 0.84
CA LEU A 67 -11.84 4.58 1.51
C LEU A 67 -11.69 4.57 3.04
N ASN A 68 -10.61 4.00 3.56
CA ASN A 68 -10.34 3.97 4.98
C ASN A 68 -9.82 5.35 5.45
N ALA A 69 -10.62 6.05 6.25
CA ALA A 69 -10.25 7.34 6.83
C ALA A 69 -9.07 7.22 7.81
N ASP A 70 -8.94 6.06 8.47
CA ASP A 70 -7.98 5.80 9.55
C ASP A 70 -6.65 5.25 9.03
N ILE A 71 -6.36 5.35 7.73
CA ILE A 71 -5.08 4.91 7.19
C ILE A 71 -3.92 5.65 7.85
N SER A 72 -3.02 4.90 8.47
CA SER A 72 -1.86 5.44 9.19
C SER A 72 -0.97 6.28 8.26
N LEU A 73 -0.26 7.26 8.81
CA LEU A 73 0.66 8.10 8.04
C LEU A 73 1.72 7.26 7.33
N ALA A 74 2.28 6.27 8.02
CA ALA A 74 3.27 5.38 7.43
C ALA A 74 2.73 4.60 6.23
N LYS A 75 1.57 3.96 6.38
CA LYS A 75 0.96 3.20 5.28
C LYS A 75 0.60 4.11 4.11
N PHE A 76 0.08 5.31 4.40
CA PHE A 76 -0.27 6.28 3.38
C PHE A 76 0.96 6.80 2.61
N LYS A 77 2.06 7.11 3.30
CA LYS A 77 3.33 7.49 2.66
C LYS A 77 3.89 6.39 1.77
N LEU A 78 3.82 5.13 2.21
CA LEU A 78 4.22 3.98 1.41
C LEU A 78 3.38 3.84 0.14
N LEU A 79 2.05 3.96 0.24
CA LEU A 79 1.17 3.94 -0.94
C LEU A 79 1.48 5.09 -1.90
N LEU A 80 1.68 6.31 -1.38
CA LEU A 80 1.99 7.49 -2.19
C LEU A 80 3.35 7.39 -2.89
N ALA A 81 4.30 6.66 -2.32
CA ALA A 81 5.63 6.47 -2.90
C ALA A 81 5.62 5.48 -4.07
N GLU A 82 4.58 4.65 -4.20
CA GLU A 82 4.48 3.69 -5.30
C GLU A 82 4.13 4.39 -6.62
N PRO A 83 4.75 4.00 -7.74
CA PRO A 83 4.53 4.64 -9.05
C PRO A 83 3.08 4.51 -9.54
N TYR A 84 2.34 3.54 -9.01
CA TYR A 84 0.98 3.19 -9.41
C TYR A 84 -0.10 3.87 -8.55
N PHE A 85 0.28 4.80 -7.65
CA PHE A 85 -0.68 5.46 -6.76
C PHE A 85 -1.80 6.19 -7.52
N HIS A 86 -1.46 6.86 -8.63
CA HIS A 86 -2.45 7.58 -9.42
C HIS A 86 -3.51 6.64 -10.00
N ASP A 87 -3.07 5.49 -10.50
CA ASP A 87 -3.94 4.46 -11.05
C ASP A 87 -4.79 3.80 -9.97
N LEU A 88 -4.25 3.60 -8.75
CA LEU A 88 -5.04 3.15 -7.60
C LEU A 88 -6.16 4.13 -7.24
N TYR A 89 -5.88 5.44 -7.29
CA TYR A 89 -6.90 6.46 -7.07
C TYR A 89 -7.98 6.42 -8.16
N ALA A 90 -7.59 6.39 -9.44
CA ALA A 90 -8.51 6.32 -10.57
C ALA A 90 -9.37 5.04 -10.51
N TYR A 91 -8.74 3.91 -10.18
CA TYR A 91 -9.41 2.64 -10.01
C TYR A 91 -10.46 2.67 -8.90
N GLN A 92 -10.09 3.14 -7.70
CA GLN A 92 -11.05 3.22 -6.60
C GLN A 92 -12.19 4.21 -6.90
N TRP A 93 -11.89 5.32 -7.55
CA TRP A 93 -12.90 6.29 -7.96
C TRP A 93 -13.91 5.68 -8.95
N ALA A 94 -13.42 4.94 -9.95
CA ALA A 94 -14.27 4.27 -10.93
C ALA A 94 -15.15 3.19 -10.28
N ILE A 95 -14.62 2.43 -9.30
CA ILE A 95 -15.42 1.48 -8.51
C ILE A 95 -16.55 2.18 -7.76
N GLN A 96 -16.25 3.28 -7.06
CA GLN A 96 -17.29 4.02 -6.32
C GLN A 96 -18.37 4.56 -7.24
N LYS A 97 -17.99 5.09 -8.41
CA LYS A 97 -18.95 5.60 -9.41
C LYS A 97 -19.81 4.50 -10.01
N ALA A 98 -19.23 3.37 -10.39
CA ALA A 98 -19.97 2.23 -10.93
C ALA A 98 -21.00 1.64 -9.96
N GLN A 99 -20.79 1.84 -8.66
CA GLN A 99 -21.66 1.37 -7.58
C GLN A 99 -22.58 2.45 -7.01
N ASP A 100 -22.60 3.66 -7.61
CA ASP A 100 -23.37 4.81 -7.12
C ASP A 100 -23.07 5.16 -5.64
N LYS A 101 -21.83 4.93 -5.20
CA LYS A 101 -21.36 5.21 -3.84
C LYS A 101 -20.65 6.57 -3.75
N THR A 102 -20.57 7.09 -2.52
CA THR A 102 -19.89 8.35 -2.24
C THR A 102 -18.39 8.30 -2.58
N THR A 103 -17.88 9.39 -3.12
CA THR A 103 -16.44 9.61 -3.37
C THR A 103 -15.81 10.56 -2.35
N THR A 104 -16.55 10.97 -1.31
CA THR A 104 -16.06 11.89 -0.26
C THR A 104 -14.76 11.42 0.39
N PRO A 105 -14.58 10.14 0.76
CA PRO A 105 -13.31 9.67 1.32
C PRO A 105 -12.12 9.91 0.37
N LEU A 106 -12.33 9.75 -0.94
CA LEU A 106 -11.29 9.97 -1.95
C LEU A 106 -10.89 11.45 -2.06
N ALA A 107 -11.83 12.38 -1.89
CA ALA A 107 -11.50 13.80 -1.86
C ALA A 107 -10.59 14.14 -0.67
N ALA A 108 -10.83 13.55 0.50
CA ALA A 108 -9.97 13.70 1.67
C ALA A 108 -8.56 13.11 1.42
N ILE A 109 -8.48 11.94 0.80
CA ILE A 109 -7.20 11.33 0.37
C ILE A 109 -6.44 12.26 -0.58
N LYS A 110 -7.11 12.83 -1.59
CA LYS A 110 -6.48 13.76 -2.53
C LYS A 110 -5.92 15.00 -1.80
N LYS A 111 -6.68 15.57 -0.86
CA LYS A 111 -6.22 16.69 -0.03
C LYS A 111 -5.00 16.31 0.81
N ARG A 112 -5.03 15.14 1.46
CA ARG A 112 -3.91 14.63 2.27
C ARG A 112 -2.66 14.33 1.44
N ALA A 113 -2.82 13.85 0.20
CA ALA A 113 -1.69 13.66 -0.71
C ALA A 113 -1.00 14.99 -1.05
N LEU A 114 -1.78 16.06 -1.24
CA LEU A 114 -1.24 17.39 -1.53
C LEU A 114 -0.42 17.97 -0.36
N THR A 115 -0.80 17.70 0.90
CA THR A 115 -0.03 18.16 2.07
C THR A 115 1.32 17.45 2.24
N LEU A 116 1.49 16.29 1.60
CA LEU A 116 2.74 15.52 1.59
C LEU A 116 3.59 15.77 0.34
N LYS A 117 3.13 16.60 -0.60
CA LYS A 117 3.89 16.95 -1.80
C LYS A 117 5.19 17.64 -1.42
N GLY A 118 6.31 17.16 -1.97
CA GLY A 118 7.65 17.67 -1.66
C GLY A 118 8.27 17.13 -0.38
N LYS A 119 7.52 16.38 0.45
CA LYS A 119 8.09 15.62 1.57
C LYS A 119 8.71 14.31 1.10
N GLN A 120 9.68 13.81 1.85
CA GLN A 120 10.26 12.49 1.61
C GLN A 120 9.26 11.40 2.04
N LEU A 121 8.68 10.70 1.06
CA LEU A 121 7.68 9.65 1.29
C LEU A 121 8.30 8.32 1.72
N LYS A 122 9.50 8.05 1.23
CA LYS A 122 10.26 6.83 1.52
C LYS A 122 11.68 7.21 1.95
N PRO A 123 11.86 7.70 3.20
CA PRO A 123 13.16 8.05 3.71
C PRO A 123 14.04 6.79 3.82
N LYS A 124 15.36 6.99 3.78
CA LYS A 124 16.31 5.92 4.10
C LYS A 124 16.13 5.53 5.58
N PRO A 125 16.15 4.24 5.94
CA PRO A 125 16.09 3.82 7.34
C PRO A 125 17.15 4.53 8.19
N LEU A 126 16.79 4.96 9.39
CA LEU A 126 17.70 5.66 10.33
C LEU A 126 18.83 4.76 10.85
N LEU A 127 18.59 3.45 10.91
CA LEU A 127 19.56 2.43 11.29
C LEU A 127 19.50 1.25 10.31
N THR A 128 20.63 0.59 10.13
CA THR A 128 20.74 -0.65 9.36
C THR A 128 20.48 -1.88 10.25
N GLY A 129 20.30 -3.05 9.63
CA GLY A 129 20.21 -4.31 10.39
C GLY A 129 21.46 -4.58 11.24
N HIS A 130 22.64 -4.19 10.77
CA HIS A 130 23.89 -4.33 11.53
C HIS A 130 23.89 -3.44 12.78
N ASP A 131 23.39 -2.20 12.66
CA ASP A 131 23.25 -1.30 13.81
C ASP A 131 22.29 -1.87 14.85
N ILE A 132 21.17 -2.46 14.41
CA ILE A 132 20.17 -3.09 15.27
C ILE A 132 20.74 -4.29 16.02
N ILE A 133 21.53 -5.14 15.34
CA ILE A 133 22.24 -6.27 15.97
C ILE A 133 23.25 -5.76 17.00
N ALA A 134 24.00 -4.71 16.68
CA ALA A 134 24.96 -4.11 17.61
C ALA A 134 24.31 -3.51 18.87
N LEU A 135 23.01 -3.21 18.83
CA LEU A 135 22.22 -2.74 19.97
C LEU A 135 21.65 -3.88 20.84
N GLY A 136 21.88 -5.14 20.47
CA GLY A 136 21.50 -6.32 21.27
C GLY A 136 20.36 -7.16 20.70
N VAL A 137 19.76 -6.78 19.56
CA VAL A 137 18.74 -7.63 18.92
C VAL A 137 19.38 -8.89 18.36
N ARG A 138 18.84 -10.05 18.76
CA ARG A 138 19.36 -11.35 18.32
C ARG A 138 19.25 -11.50 16.80
N PRO A 139 20.33 -11.89 16.10
CA PRO A 139 20.29 -12.13 14.66
C PRO A 139 19.18 -13.12 14.27
N GLY A 140 18.47 -12.81 13.18
CA GLY A 140 17.36 -13.63 12.68
C GLY A 140 16.08 -12.82 12.47
N PRO A 141 14.90 -13.46 12.53
CA PRO A 141 13.61 -12.82 12.26
C PRO A 141 13.35 -11.57 13.12
N MET A 142 13.86 -11.55 14.36
CA MET A 142 13.69 -10.42 15.28
C MET A 142 14.33 -9.12 14.79
N VAL A 143 15.48 -9.19 14.09
CA VAL A 143 16.10 -8.01 13.48
C VAL A 143 15.19 -7.42 12.40
N GLY A 144 14.58 -8.29 11.60
CA GLY A 144 13.63 -7.88 10.56
C GLY A 144 12.40 -7.20 11.16
N LEU A 145 11.82 -7.79 12.21
CA LEU A 145 10.67 -7.23 12.93
C LEU A 145 10.99 -5.86 13.54
N ALA A 146 12.11 -5.75 14.28
CA ALA A 146 12.54 -4.48 14.86
C ALA A 146 12.80 -3.41 13.78
N ALA A 147 13.45 -3.78 12.67
CA ALA A 147 13.70 -2.87 11.56
C ALA A 147 12.40 -2.39 10.90
N GLU A 148 11.42 -3.28 10.73
CA GLU A 148 10.12 -2.95 10.15
C GLU A 148 9.34 -1.99 11.05
N GLU A 149 9.20 -2.29 12.34
CA GLU A 149 8.49 -1.45 13.31
C GLU A 149 9.16 -0.09 13.49
N MET A 150 10.50 -0.05 13.57
CA MET A 150 11.27 1.20 13.61
C MET A 150 11.02 2.03 12.34
N TYR A 151 11.00 1.39 11.17
CA TYR A 151 10.75 2.08 9.91
C TYR A 151 9.33 2.64 9.85
N ILE A 152 8.34 1.93 10.40
CA ILE A 152 6.97 2.43 10.56
C ILE A 152 6.95 3.66 11.49
N ALA A 153 7.67 3.64 12.62
CA ALA A 153 7.78 4.78 13.52
C ALA A 153 8.44 5.99 12.84
N GLN A 154 9.51 5.76 12.06
CA GLN A 154 10.16 6.80 11.24
C GLN A 154 9.20 7.39 10.20
N LEU A 155 8.49 6.55 9.45
CA LEU A 155 7.51 7.00 8.46
C LEU A 155 6.36 7.77 9.11
N SER A 156 6.00 7.41 10.34
CA SER A 156 4.99 8.10 11.16
C SER A 156 5.49 9.41 11.76
N GLU A 157 6.71 9.85 11.45
CA GLU A 157 7.32 11.08 11.97
C GLU A 157 7.51 11.05 13.50
N GLN A 158 7.69 9.86 14.08
CA GLN A 158 8.02 9.68 15.51
C GLN A 158 9.54 9.61 15.76
N LEU A 159 10.30 9.20 14.74
CA LEU A 159 11.76 9.11 14.79
C LEU A 159 12.35 9.97 13.67
N HIS A 160 13.30 10.84 14.03
CA HIS A 160 13.91 11.78 13.08
C HIS A 160 15.42 11.60 12.94
N THR A 161 16.08 11.08 13.98
CA THR A 161 17.53 10.95 14.03
C THR A 161 17.97 9.51 14.33
N ALA A 162 19.22 9.19 13.98
CA ALA A 162 19.81 7.91 14.34
C ALA A 162 19.84 7.69 15.86
N GLU A 163 19.96 8.76 16.65
CA GLU A 163 19.95 8.68 18.11
C GLU A 163 18.55 8.32 18.66
N ASP A 164 17.50 8.91 18.09
CA ASP A 164 16.11 8.54 18.44
C ASP A 164 15.87 7.05 18.14
N ALA A 165 16.32 6.60 16.98
CA ALA A 165 16.21 5.20 16.57
C ALA A 165 16.97 4.25 17.51
N ARG A 166 18.17 4.63 17.98
CA ARG A 166 18.93 3.83 18.96
C ARG A 166 18.19 3.68 20.29
N LYS A 167 17.59 4.77 20.79
CA LYS A 167 16.77 4.74 22.01
C LYS A 167 15.51 3.90 21.82
N TRP A 168 14.87 4.03 20.67
CA TRP A 168 13.68 3.25 20.31
C TRP A 168 13.98 1.75 20.29
N VAL A 169 15.10 1.31 19.69
CA VAL A 169 15.48 -0.12 19.64
C VAL A 169 15.74 -0.68 21.04
N LYS A 170 16.36 0.08 21.95
CA LYS A 170 16.57 -0.35 23.34
C LYS A 170 15.24 -0.53 24.09
N TRP A 171 14.34 0.44 23.98
CA TRP A 171 12.99 0.33 24.54
C TRP A 171 12.21 -0.87 23.94
N TRP A 172 12.37 -1.09 22.63
CA TRP A 172 11.73 -2.21 21.94
C TRP A 172 12.22 -3.57 22.47
N LEU A 173 13.52 -3.70 22.73
CA LEU A 173 14.11 -4.89 23.36
C LEU A 173 13.51 -5.17 24.74
N GLU A 174 13.49 -4.15 25.62
CA GLU A 174 12.92 -4.28 26.97
C GLU A 174 11.46 -4.74 26.93
N LYS A 175 10.67 -4.16 26.02
CA LYS A 175 9.27 -4.52 25.82
C LYS A 175 9.10 -5.97 25.35
N HIS A 176 9.94 -6.45 24.43
CA HIS A 176 9.81 -7.79 23.89
C HIS A 176 10.43 -8.88 24.78
N GLU A 177 11.42 -8.55 25.61
CA GLU A 177 11.93 -9.47 26.65
C GLU A 177 10.88 -9.74 27.75
N GLN A 178 10.05 -8.73 28.09
CA GLN A 178 8.96 -8.88 29.06
C GLN A 178 7.77 -9.70 28.55
N LEU A 179 7.62 -9.83 27.22
CA LEU A 179 6.53 -10.60 26.59
C LEU A 179 6.88 -12.08 26.42
N GLU A 180 8.15 -12.46 26.58
CA GLU A 180 8.63 -13.85 26.52
C GLU A 180 8.75 -14.51 27.92
N GLN A 181 8.39 -13.78 28.99
CA GLN A 181 8.31 -14.27 30.39
C GLN A 181 6.86 -14.53 30.80
#